data_AF-A0A667Y5A8-F1
#
_entry.id   AF-A0A667Y5A8-F1
#
_cell.length_a   1.000
_cell.length_b   1.000
_cell.length_c   1.000
_cell.angle_alpha   90.00
_cell.angle_beta   90.00
_cell.angle_gamma   90.00
#
_symmetry.space_group_name_H-M   'P 1'
#
loop_
_entity.id
_entity.type
_entity.pdbx_description
1 polymer ?
#
loop_
_entity_poly.entity_id
_entity_poly.type
_entity_poly.pdbx_seq_one_letter_code
_entity_poly.pdbx_strand_id
1 'polypeptide(L)'
;MWFQEDGADDDIDALLETIEQSNGVTVQNAGCGSSDNRSVIYVEHRNLNPETELKRYFGARAVLGDQRPRQRQRQFHRSTWMASPKDTWPRFSRPGISMTLLQSKDGLQYFTFEHSRDYQQVQFKFLDAVESMDPNNIVTLLQMNPYHIDSLLQLSDVCRIQEDQEMARDLIERALYSFECAFHPLFSLTSGTCRLDYLRPENRAFYLAVYKHMMFLEKRGCPRTALEYCRLILSLDPDSDPLCMLLLIDFLTLRSREYHSLLRLYQDWEEYRNLSQLPNFAFSVALSHFHLSEQEDIDPEESEKHRHKADLMLQNALIMFPGVLMPLLDLCTVQPDAAVSSHAFFGPKSQMGQSPALAELIGLYVGRTHTLWREGGVMLWLEQCVKQVLHRVDTKDPLVEDCENKRKQRYQSAPRNIHRHVLLSEIKEATSTLPLDVTTQPVMGFDPLPPLDSVISYSRPQRLGCQVILQSSNTIYCISEDEDMVFTKLRGQGRAGSKCAHDAYTQKQGVLLFAQRSWYL
;
A
#
# COMPACT_ATOMS: atom_id res chain seq x y z
N MET A 1 -44.93 -24.30 -59.24
CA MET A 1 -44.56 -22.87 -59.26
C MET A 1 -45.28 -22.26 -58.07
N TRP A 2 -44.68 -21.97 -56.92
CA TRP A 2 -43.38 -21.34 -56.64
C TRP A 2 -42.81 -21.80 -55.27
N PHE A 3 -41.55 -21.41 -55.02
CA PHE A 3 -40.55 -21.93 -54.09
C PHE A 3 -40.82 -21.80 -52.58
N GLN A 4 -40.19 -22.71 -51.83
CA GLN A 4 -39.87 -22.67 -50.39
C GLN A 4 -38.86 -21.56 -50.07
N GLU A 5 -39.06 -20.87 -48.95
CA GLU A 5 -38.01 -20.23 -48.13
C GLU A 5 -38.37 -20.44 -46.66
N ASP A 6 -37.63 -21.33 -46.00
CA ASP A 6 -37.59 -21.49 -44.54
C ASP A 6 -36.65 -20.42 -43.96
N GLY A 7 -37.15 -19.60 -43.03
CA GLY A 7 -36.44 -18.47 -42.43
C GLY A 7 -36.00 -18.78 -41.00
N ALA A 8 -34.68 -18.77 -40.82
CA ALA A 8 -33.92 -18.98 -39.60
C ALA A 8 -34.26 -17.99 -38.47
N ASP A 9 -34.73 -18.50 -37.33
CA ASP A 9 -34.72 -17.73 -36.05
C ASP A 9 -34.41 -18.60 -34.81
N ASP A 10 -34.15 -19.91 -34.97
CA ASP A 10 -33.89 -20.83 -33.85
C ASP A 10 -32.39 -21.17 -33.64
N ASP A 11 -31.47 -20.53 -34.37
CA ASP A 11 -30.05 -20.94 -34.40
C ASP A 11 -29.10 -20.04 -33.59
N ILE A 12 -29.58 -18.99 -32.92
CA ILE A 12 -28.73 -18.07 -32.14
C ILE A 12 -28.45 -18.64 -30.74
N ASP A 13 -29.44 -19.27 -30.11
CA ASP A 13 -29.26 -19.91 -28.81
C ASP A 13 -28.43 -21.20 -28.92
N ALA A 14 -28.55 -21.91 -30.05
CA ALA A 14 -27.67 -23.04 -30.38
C ALA A 14 -26.23 -22.59 -30.67
N LEU A 15 -26.03 -21.42 -31.31
CA LEU A 15 -24.70 -20.83 -31.50
C LEU A 15 -24.06 -20.35 -30.19
N LEU A 16 -24.85 -19.87 -29.23
CA LEU A 16 -24.36 -19.50 -27.88
C LEU A 16 -23.94 -20.73 -27.07
N GLU A 17 -24.72 -21.82 -27.11
CA GLU A 17 -24.31 -23.11 -26.52
C GLU A 17 -23.07 -23.69 -27.20
N THR A 18 -22.94 -23.53 -28.53
CA THR A 18 -21.78 -24.03 -29.28
C THR A 18 -20.52 -23.21 -28.97
N ILE A 19 -20.61 -21.90 -28.74
CA ILE A 19 -19.47 -21.05 -28.36
C ILE A 19 -19.04 -21.30 -26.90
N GLU A 20 -19.98 -21.61 -26.01
CA GLU A 20 -19.68 -22.06 -24.64
C GLU A 20 -18.99 -23.44 -24.65
N GLN A 21 -19.34 -24.32 -25.58
CA GLN A 21 -18.71 -25.64 -25.74
C GLN A 21 -17.37 -25.60 -26.50
N SER A 22 -17.19 -24.71 -27.49
CA SER A 22 -15.99 -24.66 -28.33
C SER A 22 -14.80 -23.90 -27.74
N ASN A 23 -14.99 -23.15 -26.65
CA ASN A 23 -13.88 -22.58 -25.86
C ASN A 23 -13.33 -23.56 -24.81
N GLY A 24 -13.79 -24.81 -24.83
CA GLY A 24 -13.15 -25.93 -24.15
C GLY A 24 -11.89 -26.42 -24.86
N VAL A 25 -10.85 -25.58 -25.00
CA VAL A 25 -9.49 -26.12 -25.00
C VAL A 25 -9.14 -26.44 -23.55
N THR A 26 -9.70 -27.56 -23.11
CA THR A 26 -9.29 -28.25 -21.90
C THR A 26 -7.88 -28.77 -22.14
N VAL A 27 -6.87 -27.99 -21.73
CA VAL A 27 -5.63 -28.62 -21.27
C VAL A 27 -6.05 -29.47 -20.08
N GLN A 28 -5.92 -30.78 -20.25
CA GLN A 28 -6.30 -31.79 -19.28
C GLN A 28 -5.69 -31.46 -17.92
N ASN A 29 -6.50 -30.92 -16.99
CA ASN A 29 -6.15 -30.91 -15.59
C ASN A 29 -6.67 -32.21 -14.96
N ALA A 30 -6.01 -33.30 -15.33
CA ALA A 30 -6.11 -34.55 -14.61
C ALA A 30 -5.28 -34.40 -13.33
N GLY A 31 -5.94 -34.36 -12.18
CA GLY A 31 -5.26 -34.43 -10.88
C GLY A 31 -5.91 -33.58 -9.80
N CYS A 32 -6.72 -34.25 -8.97
CA CYS A 32 -6.82 -33.88 -7.56
C CYS A 32 -5.39 -33.79 -6.99
N GLY A 33 -5.00 -32.60 -6.51
CA GLY A 33 -3.67 -32.33 -5.93
C GLY A 33 -2.72 -31.55 -6.85
N SER A 34 -2.90 -30.22 -6.97
CA SER A 34 -1.80 -29.24 -7.14
C SER A 34 -2.38 -27.82 -7.13
N SER A 35 -2.56 -27.25 -5.93
CA SER A 35 -2.79 -25.80 -5.74
C SER A 35 -1.48 -25.01 -5.70
N ASP A 36 -0.36 -25.63 -6.08
CA ASP A 36 0.96 -25.20 -5.63
C ASP A 36 1.82 -24.42 -6.64
N ASN A 37 1.29 -24.14 -7.84
CA ASN A 37 2.07 -23.48 -8.91
C ASN A 37 1.70 -22.00 -9.15
N ARG A 38 0.81 -21.41 -8.34
CA ARG A 38 0.45 -19.99 -8.46
C ARG A 38 1.43 -19.13 -7.67
N SER A 39 1.80 -17.99 -8.24
CA SER A 39 2.61 -16.99 -7.54
C SER A 39 1.96 -16.58 -6.21
N VAL A 40 2.77 -16.36 -5.17
CA VAL A 40 2.31 -15.95 -3.83
C VAL A 40 1.53 -14.64 -3.85
N ILE A 41 1.86 -13.75 -4.80
CA ILE A 41 1.21 -12.46 -5.01
C ILE A 41 0.06 -12.53 -6.03
N TYR A 42 -0.39 -13.72 -6.39
CA TYR A 42 -1.57 -13.91 -7.23
C TYR A 42 -2.81 -13.36 -6.53
N VAL A 43 -3.61 -12.60 -7.29
CA VAL A 43 -4.84 -11.97 -6.80
C VAL A 43 -6.03 -12.82 -7.26
N GLU A 44 -6.81 -13.32 -6.30
CA GLU A 44 -7.97 -14.16 -6.61
C GLU A 44 -9.17 -13.29 -7.01
N HIS A 45 -9.53 -13.33 -8.29
CA HIS A 45 -10.59 -12.50 -8.89
C HIS A 45 -11.90 -12.51 -8.09
N ARG A 46 -12.35 -13.69 -7.63
CA ARG A 46 -13.62 -13.83 -6.90
C ARG A 46 -13.65 -13.04 -5.59
N ASN A 47 -12.49 -12.81 -5.01
CA ASN A 47 -12.30 -12.15 -3.74
C ASN A 47 -12.04 -10.64 -3.89
N LEU A 48 -12.00 -10.08 -5.10
CA LEU A 48 -11.93 -8.62 -5.31
C LEU A 48 -13.28 -7.93 -5.05
N ASN A 49 -14.39 -8.68 -5.09
CA ASN A 49 -15.71 -8.14 -4.81
C ASN A 49 -16.07 -8.28 -3.31
N PRO A 50 -16.21 -7.17 -2.56
CA PRO A 50 -16.55 -7.22 -1.14
C PRO A 50 -17.92 -7.84 -0.86
N GLU A 51 -18.86 -7.78 -1.80
CA GLU A 51 -20.15 -8.44 -1.63
C GLU A 51 -20.00 -9.96 -1.52
N THR A 52 -19.02 -10.57 -2.19
CA THR A 52 -18.79 -12.02 -2.10
C THR A 52 -18.46 -12.42 -0.67
N GLU A 53 -17.58 -11.65 -0.01
CA GLU A 53 -17.19 -11.88 1.37
C GLU A 53 -18.34 -11.57 2.35
N LEU A 54 -19.04 -10.46 2.17
CA LEU A 54 -20.20 -10.11 3.01
C LEU A 54 -21.32 -11.13 2.90
N LYS A 55 -21.60 -11.65 1.68
CA LYS A 55 -22.61 -12.69 1.45
C LYS A 55 -22.21 -14.01 2.12
N ARG A 56 -20.91 -14.29 2.24
CA ARG A 56 -20.39 -15.45 2.97
C ARG A 56 -20.66 -15.34 4.48
N TYR A 57 -20.48 -14.15 5.07
CA TYR A 57 -20.69 -13.95 6.51
C TYR A 57 -22.16 -13.81 6.92
N PHE A 58 -22.93 -13.00 6.18
CA PHE A 58 -24.29 -12.61 6.58
C PHE A 58 -25.39 -13.29 5.76
N GLY A 59 -25.03 -14.00 4.68
CA GLY A 59 -25.97 -14.56 3.72
C GLY A 59 -26.45 -13.52 2.70
N ALA A 60 -26.83 -14.00 1.50
CA ALA A 60 -27.19 -13.13 0.39
C ALA A 60 -28.37 -12.20 0.66
N ARG A 61 -29.37 -12.69 1.41
CA ARG A 61 -30.59 -11.94 1.74
C ARG A 61 -30.32 -10.76 2.68
N ALA A 62 -29.38 -10.88 3.61
CA ALA A 62 -29.04 -9.80 4.54
C ALA A 62 -28.25 -8.69 3.84
N VAL A 63 -27.41 -9.05 2.87
CA VAL A 63 -26.53 -8.10 2.16
C VAL A 63 -27.26 -7.36 1.05
N LEU A 64 -28.10 -8.04 0.28
CA LEU A 64 -28.83 -7.45 -0.84
C LEU A 64 -30.20 -6.88 -0.43
N GLY A 65 -30.71 -7.24 0.75
CA GLY A 65 -32.09 -6.94 1.17
C GLY A 65 -33.13 -7.59 0.26
N ASP A 66 -34.35 -7.07 0.26
CA ASP A 66 -35.44 -7.49 -0.64
C ASP A 66 -35.32 -6.89 -2.05
N GLN A 67 -34.12 -6.45 -2.46
CA GLN A 67 -33.89 -5.98 -3.82
C GLN A 67 -34.02 -7.16 -4.80
N ARG A 68 -35.23 -7.33 -5.36
CA ARG A 68 -35.44 -8.18 -6.54
C ARG A 68 -34.46 -7.73 -7.62
N PRO A 69 -33.80 -8.64 -8.36
CA PRO A 69 -32.99 -8.25 -9.50
C PRO A 69 -33.89 -7.47 -10.46
N ARG A 70 -33.71 -6.14 -10.49
CA ARG A 70 -34.38 -5.30 -11.47
C ARG A 70 -33.98 -5.84 -12.83
N GLN A 71 -34.99 -6.08 -13.68
CA GLN A 71 -34.82 -6.41 -15.09
C GLN A 71 -33.63 -5.63 -15.65
N ARG A 72 -32.62 -6.34 -16.16
CA ARG A 72 -31.42 -5.77 -16.77
C ARG A 72 -31.85 -4.83 -17.91
N GLN A 73 -32.08 -3.55 -17.61
CA GLN A 73 -31.86 -2.52 -18.62
C GLN A 73 -30.36 -2.55 -18.88
N ARG A 74 -29.98 -3.18 -20.00
CA ARG A 74 -28.61 -3.16 -20.51
C ARG A 74 -28.25 -1.71 -20.85
N GLN A 75 -27.84 -0.94 -19.85
CA GLN A 75 -26.97 0.20 -20.10
C GLN A 75 -25.59 -0.38 -20.45
N PHE A 76 -25.00 0.08 -21.56
CA PHE A 76 -23.69 -0.34 -22.06
C PHE A 76 -22.55 0.22 -21.20
N HIS A 77 -22.62 0.05 -19.87
CA HIS A 77 -21.49 0.33 -19.00
C HIS A 77 -20.50 -0.84 -19.11
N ARG A 78 -19.20 -0.51 -19.19
CA ARG A 78 -18.15 -1.53 -19.09
C ARG A 78 -18.30 -2.25 -17.74
N SER A 79 -18.26 -3.57 -17.76
CA SER A 79 -18.14 -4.35 -16.53
C SER A 79 -16.77 -4.07 -15.91
N THR A 80 -16.79 -3.56 -14.69
CA THR A 80 -15.63 -3.21 -13.88
C THR A 80 -15.57 -4.12 -12.66
N TRP A 81 -14.37 -4.41 -12.17
CA TRP A 81 -14.05 -5.34 -11.10
C TRP A 81 -13.84 -4.62 -9.78
N MET A 82 -13.22 -3.43 -9.79
CA MET A 82 -12.86 -2.72 -8.56
C MET A 82 -14.01 -1.87 -8.03
N ALA A 83 -14.77 -1.24 -8.91
CA ALA A 83 -15.88 -0.37 -8.53
C ALA A 83 -17.02 -0.50 -9.55
N SER A 84 -18.25 -0.63 -9.07
CA SER A 84 -19.44 -0.60 -9.94
C SER A 84 -19.96 0.82 -10.09
N PRO A 85 -20.31 1.28 -11.31
CA PRO A 85 -20.89 2.60 -11.50
C PRO A 85 -22.22 2.71 -10.76
N LYS A 86 -22.45 3.83 -10.08
CA LYS A 86 -23.69 4.10 -9.34
C LYS A 86 -24.54 5.12 -10.09
N ASP A 87 -25.86 4.98 -9.99
CA ASP A 87 -26.83 5.90 -10.61
C ASP A 87 -26.70 7.34 -10.09
N THR A 88 -26.17 7.52 -8.89
CA THR A 88 -25.92 8.83 -8.25
C THR A 88 -24.70 9.55 -8.83
N TRP A 89 -23.84 8.85 -9.57
CA TRP A 89 -22.64 9.46 -10.12
C TRP A 89 -22.96 10.29 -11.37
N PRO A 90 -22.23 11.40 -11.59
CA PRO A 90 -22.34 12.16 -12.84
C PRO A 90 -22.10 11.25 -14.05
N ARG A 91 -22.59 11.65 -15.23
CA ARG A 91 -22.37 10.84 -16.44
C ARG A 91 -20.87 10.70 -16.71
N PHE A 92 -20.41 9.46 -16.86
CA PHE A 92 -19.03 9.20 -17.22
C PHE A 92 -18.74 9.76 -18.62
N SER A 93 -17.88 10.76 -18.68
CA SER A 93 -17.35 11.34 -19.91
C SER A 93 -15.87 10.94 -20.07
N ARG A 94 -15.20 11.39 -21.13
CA ARG A 94 -13.77 11.09 -21.35
C ARG A 94 -12.97 11.55 -20.12
N PRO A 95 -12.36 10.64 -19.33
CA PRO A 95 -11.78 10.99 -18.04
C PRO A 95 -10.50 11.83 -18.16
N GLY A 96 -9.95 11.98 -19.37
CA GLY A 96 -8.68 12.68 -19.60
C GLY A 96 -7.46 11.89 -19.14
N ILE A 97 -7.66 10.63 -18.71
CA ILE A 97 -6.61 9.69 -18.32
C ILE A 97 -6.65 8.49 -19.26
N SER A 98 -5.48 7.99 -19.62
CA SER A 98 -5.29 6.75 -20.38
C SER A 98 -4.11 5.96 -19.84
N MET A 99 -4.09 4.65 -20.06
CA MET A 99 -2.93 3.81 -19.75
C MET A 99 -2.23 3.37 -21.04
N THR A 100 -0.89 3.46 -21.04
CA THR A 100 -0.03 3.04 -22.16
C THR A 100 0.89 1.90 -21.74
N LEU A 101 1.11 0.95 -22.66
CA LEU A 101 2.11 -0.11 -22.50
C LEU A 101 3.48 0.44 -22.92
N LEU A 102 4.42 0.51 -22.00
CA LEU A 102 5.78 1.00 -22.24
C LEU A 102 6.67 -0.10 -22.83
N GLN A 103 6.64 -1.29 -22.23
CA GLN A 103 7.49 -2.40 -22.62
C GLN A 103 6.90 -3.75 -22.19
N SER A 104 7.21 -4.81 -22.94
CA SER A 104 7.07 -6.20 -22.48
C SER A 104 8.46 -6.84 -22.41
N LYS A 105 8.85 -7.39 -21.26
CA LYS A 105 10.19 -7.98 -21.03
C LYS A 105 10.07 -9.14 -20.04
N ASP A 106 10.71 -10.27 -20.35
CA ASP A 106 10.79 -11.46 -19.48
C ASP A 106 9.42 -11.96 -18.96
N GLY A 107 8.38 -11.87 -19.80
CA GLY A 107 7.00 -12.22 -19.41
C GLY A 107 6.27 -11.18 -18.55
N LEU A 108 6.94 -10.07 -18.21
CA LEU A 108 6.37 -8.92 -17.51
C LEU A 108 5.99 -7.81 -18.49
N GLN A 109 4.95 -7.04 -18.13
CA GLN A 109 4.45 -5.93 -18.92
C GLN A 109 4.46 -4.65 -18.08
N TYR A 110 5.10 -3.60 -18.58
CA TYR A 110 5.30 -2.33 -17.88
C TYR A 110 4.35 -1.28 -18.45
N PHE A 111 3.55 -0.67 -17.59
CA PHE A 111 2.55 0.32 -17.97
C PHE A 111 2.81 1.68 -17.33
N THR A 112 2.14 2.71 -17.83
CA THR A 112 2.04 4.01 -17.17
C THR A 112 0.69 4.64 -17.45
N PHE A 113 0.19 5.45 -16.51
CA PHE A 113 -0.88 6.38 -16.77
C PHE A 113 -0.36 7.65 -17.43
N GLU A 114 -1.18 8.23 -18.29
CA GLU A 114 -0.94 9.47 -19.00
C GLU A 114 -2.13 10.40 -18.87
N HIS A 115 -1.85 11.68 -18.64
CA HIS A 115 -2.87 12.72 -18.55
C HIS A 115 -2.94 13.51 -19.87
N SER A 116 -4.14 13.69 -20.39
CA SER A 116 -4.41 14.54 -21.53
C SER A 116 -4.10 16.01 -21.21
N ARG A 117 -3.91 16.85 -22.23
CA ARG A 117 -3.64 18.29 -22.02
C ARG A 117 -4.75 18.99 -21.23
N ASP A 118 -6.00 18.63 -21.49
CA ASP A 118 -7.15 19.19 -20.75
C ASP A 118 -7.13 18.74 -19.29
N TYR A 119 -6.79 17.47 -19.04
CA TYR A 119 -6.65 16.96 -17.66
C TYR A 119 -5.50 17.66 -16.92
N GLN A 120 -4.37 17.90 -17.59
CA GLN A 120 -3.24 18.64 -17.01
C GLN A 120 -3.64 20.06 -16.59
N GLN A 121 -4.51 20.75 -17.36
CA GLN A 121 -5.02 22.07 -16.96
C GLN A 121 -5.88 21.98 -15.68
N VAL A 122 -6.70 20.93 -15.55
CA VAL A 122 -7.47 20.68 -14.33
C VAL A 122 -6.54 20.36 -13.15
N GLN A 123 -5.49 19.56 -13.38
CA GLN A 123 -4.47 19.27 -12.38
C GLN A 123 -3.80 20.54 -11.85
N PHE A 124 -3.47 21.51 -12.71
CA PHE A 124 -2.87 22.77 -12.26
C PHE A 124 -3.84 23.57 -11.37
N LYS A 125 -5.12 23.62 -11.73
CA LYS A 125 -6.16 24.24 -10.89
C LYS A 125 -6.36 23.51 -9.57
N PHE A 126 -6.22 22.18 -9.57
CA PHE A 126 -6.22 21.39 -8.34
C PHE A 126 -5.05 21.78 -7.43
N LEU A 127 -3.84 21.89 -7.98
CA LEU A 127 -2.67 22.34 -7.22
C LEU A 127 -2.87 23.76 -6.65
N ASP A 128 -3.45 24.68 -7.44
CA ASP A 128 -3.86 26.01 -6.94
C ASP A 128 -4.85 25.92 -5.76
N ALA A 129 -5.85 25.04 -5.86
CA ALA A 129 -6.88 24.85 -4.83
C ALA A 129 -6.31 24.22 -3.55
N VAL A 130 -5.37 23.30 -3.66
CA VAL A 130 -4.70 22.70 -2.50
C VAL A 130 -3.79 23.71 -1.82
N GLU A 131 -3.05 24.52 -2.57
CA GLU A 131 -2.23 25.61 -2.04
C GLU A 131 -3.06 26.66 -1.29
N SER A 132 -4.33 26.84 -1.65
CA SER A 132 -5.22 27.80 -0.97
C SER A 132 -5.72 27.33 0.40
N MET A 133 -5.49 26.06 0.76
CA MET A 133 -5.97 25.42 2.01
C MET A 133 -7.48 25.55 2.24
N ASP A 134 -8.28 25.75 1.18
CA ASP A 134 -9.74 25.85 1.26
C ASP A 134 -10.37 24.65 0.53
N PRO A 135 -10.99 23.69 1.26
CA PRO A 135 -11.58 22.52 0.66
C PRO A 135 -12.75 22.86 -0.29
N ASN A 136 -13.39 24.03 -0.14
CA ASN A 136 -14.47 24.44 -1.05
C ASN A 136 -13.98 24.62 -2.49
N ASN A 137 -12.73 25.06 -2.69
CA ASN A 137 -12.15 25.18 -4.03
C ASN A 137 -12.01 23.81 -4.72
N ILE A 138 -11.71 22.76 -3.95
CA ILE A 138 -11.65 21.38 -4.44
C ILE A 138 -13.07 20.89 -4.78
N VAL A 139 -14.06 21.20 -3.95
CA VAL A 139 -15.47 20.87 -4.22
C VAL A 139 -15.95 21.53 -5.52
N THR A 140 -15.69 22.83 -5.71
CA THR A 140 -16.05 23.55 -6.95
C THR A 140 -15.35 22.94 -8.17
N LEU A 141 -14.07 22.59 -8.05
CA LEU A 141 -13.34 21.94 -9.13
C LEU A 141 -13.95 20.59 -9.51
N LEU A 142 -14.37 19.81 -8.51
CA LEU A 142 -14.97 18.49 -8.69
C LEU A 142 -16.39 18.55 -9.25
N GLN A 143 -17.16 19.60 -8.96
CA GLN A 143 -18.45 19.84 -9.61
C GLN A 143 -18.31 20.01 -11.12
N MET A 144 -17.24 20.69 -11.55
CA MET A 144 -16.93 20.91 -12.97
C MET A 144 -16.22 19.72 -13.61
N ASN A 145 -15.42 18.98 -12.83
CA ASN A 145 -14.61 17.85 -13.30
C ASN A 145 -14.81 16.64 -12.37
N PRO A 146 -15.96 15.93 -12.45
CA PRO A 146 -16.32 14.90 -11.47
C PRO A 146 -15.35 13.73 -11.34
N TYR A 147 -14.54 13.48 -12.38
CA TYR A 147 -13.65 12.33 -12.45
C TYR A 147 -12.16 12.71 -12.33
N HIS A 148 -11.86 13.92 -11.88
CA HIS A 148 -10.48 14.31 -11.55
C HIS A 148 -9.99 13.57 -10.29
N ILE A 149 -9.00 12.69 -10.47
CA ILE A 149 -8.55 11.71 -9.47
C ILE A 149 -8.01 12.38 -8.22
N ASP A 150 -7.05 13.29 -8.33
CA ASP A 150 -6.40 13.82 -7.13
C ASP A 150 -7.36 14.67 -6.28
N SER A 151 -8.36 15.30 -6.92
CA SER A 151 -9.46 15.97 -6.21
C SER A 151 -10.38 14.97 -5.50
N LEU A 152 -10.67 13.82 -6.12
CA LEU A 152 -11.41 12.73 -5.48
C LEU A 152 -10.68 12.20 -4.24
N LEU A 153 -9.38 11.94 -4.36
CA LEU A 153 -8.55 11.44 -3.27
C LEU A 153 -8.46 12.45 -2.12
N GLN A 154 -8.19 13.73 -2.45
CA GLN A 154 -8.06 14.78 -1.44
C GLN A 154 -9.39 15.09 -0.74
N LEU A 155 -10.50 15.13 -1.49
CA LEU A 155 -11.82 15.36 -0.89
C LEU A 155 -12.28 14.14 -0.06
N SER A 156 -11.91 12.92 -0.46
CA SER A 156 -12.14 11.73 0.36
C SER A 156 -11.49 11.86 1.73
N ASP A 157 -10.27 12.42 1.83
CA ASP A 157 -9.62 12.61 3.12
C ASP A 157 -10.34 13.65 3.97
N VAL A 158 -10.83 14.73 3.36
CA VAL A 158 -11.64 15.75 4.03
C VAL A 158 -12.94 15.14 4.57
N CYS A 159 -13.69 14.39 3.76
CA CYS A 159 -14.91 13.70 4.20
C CYS A 159 -14.62 12.71 5.33
N ARG A 160 -13.52 11.95 5.25
CA ARG A 160 -13.10 11.00 6.28
C ARG A 160 -12.81 11.71 7.63
N ILE A 161 -12.16 12.87 7.60
CA ILE A 161 -11.89 13.68 8.80
C ILE A 161 -13.19 14.27 9.38
N GLN A 162 -14.16 14.60 8.53
CA GLN A 162 -15.50 15.07 8.92
C GLN A 162 -16.45 13.94 9.33
N GLU A 163 -15.94 12.71 9.50
CA GLU A 163 -16.70 11.51 9.86
C GLU A 163 -17.75 11.05 8.84
N ASP A 164 -17.76 11.62 7.62
CA ASP A 164 -18.59 11.17 6.50
C ASP A 164 -17.89 10.05 5.72
N GLN A 165 -17.91 8.84 6.32
CA GLN A 165 -17.25 7.66 5.77
C GLN A 165 -17.91 7.15 4.48
N GLU A 166 -19.22 7.35 4.32
CA GLU A 166 -19.96 6.88 3.15
C GLU A 166 -19.58 7.69 1.91
N MET A 167 -19.55 9.02 2.03
CA MET A 167 -19.11 9.89 0.94
C MET A 167 -17.63 9.70 0.63
N ALA A 168 -16.78 9.57 1.65
CA ALA A 168 -15.35 9.31 1.47
C ALA A 168 -15.11 8.03 0.64
N ARG A 169 -15.77 6.93 1.00
CA ARG A 169 -15.71 5.67 0.25
C ARG A 169 -16.23 5.84 -1.19
N ASP A 170 -17.34 6.54 -1.37
CA ASP A 170 -17.93 6.78 -2.70
C ASP A 170 -16.97 7.52 -3.64
N LEU A 171 -16.25 8.53 -3.12
CA LEU A 171 -15.23 9.28 -3.87
C LEU A 171 -14.07 8.38 -4.30
N ILE A 172 -13.61 7.47 -3.44
CA ILE A 172 -12.55 6.50 -3.80
C ILE A 172 -13.03 5.49 -4.83
N GLU A 173 -14.24 4.94 -4.67
CA GLU A 173 -14.83 4.03 -5.66
C GLU A 173 -14.99 4.73 -7.03
N ARG A 174 -15.35 6.01 -7.03
CA ARG A 174 -15.41 6.81 -8.26
C ARG A 174 -14.03 7.00 -8.91
N ALA A 175 -12.97 7.17 -8.12
CA ALA A 175 -11.60 7.25 -8.62
C ALA A 175 -11.14 5.91 -9.23
N LEU A 176 -11.41 4.79 -8.56
CA LEU A 176 -11.09 3.46 -9.07
C LEU A 176 -11.82 3.14 -10.37
N TYR A 177 -13.10 3.51 -10.46
CA TYR A 177 -13.87 3.36 -11.69
C TYR A 177 -13.26 4.13 -12.87
N SER A 178 -12.80 5.37 -12.65
CA SER A 178 -12.08 6.14 -13.67
C SER A 178 -10.80 5.44 -14.15
N PHE A 179 -9.99 4.92 -13.23
CA PHE A 179 -8.78 4.18 -13.57
C PHE A 179 -9.08 2.92 -14.36
N GLU A 180 -10.07 2.15 -13.92
CA GLU A 180 -10.44 0.90 -14.56
C GLU A 180 -10.96 1.11 -16.00
N CYS A 181 -11.70 2.20 -16.22
CA CYS A 181 -12.11 2.59 -17.56
C CYS A 181 -10.92 3.00 -18.46
N ALA A 182 -9.81 3.46 -17.86
CA ALA A 182 -8.59 3.90 -18.53
C ALA A 182 -7.57 2.77 -18.74
N PHE A 183 -7.78 1.58 -18.18
CA PHE A 183 -6.85 0.46 -18.31
C PHE A 183 -6.59 0.07 -19.77
N HIS A 184 -5.33 -0.25 -20.05
CA HIS A 184 -4.94 -0.86 -21.30
C HIS A 184 -5.54 -2.27 -21.38
N PRO A 185 -6.01 -2.77 -22.54
CA PRO A 185 -6.63 -4.09 -22.64
C PRO A 185 -5.77 -5.29 -22.19
N LEU A 186 -4.44 -5.11 -22.20
CA LEU A 186 -3.48 -6.10 -21.71
C LEU A 186 -3.16 -5.95 -20.21
N PHE A 187 -3.59 -4.87 -19.57
CA PHE A 187 -3.38 -4.68 -18.15
C PHE A 187 -4.33 -5.60 -17.37
N SER A 188 -3.74 -6.44 -16.53
CA SER A 188 -4.45 -7.46 -15.76
C SER A 188 -4.20 -7.23 -14.27
N LEU A 189 -5.29 -7.16 -13.51
CA LEU A 189 -5.26 -7.01 -12.05
C LEU A 189 -4.90 -8.31 -11.33
N THR A 190 -4.98 -9.46 -12.01
CA THR A 190 -4.95 -10.78 -11.34
C THR A 190 -3.73 -11.62 -11.67
N SER A 191 -3.13 -11.41 -12.84
CA SER A 191 -2.02 -12.24 -13.33
C SER A 191 -0.71 -12.04 -12.57
N GLY A 192 -0.53 -10.91 -11.87
CA GLY A 192 0.72 -10.57 -11.20
C GLY A 192 1.90 -10.29 -12.15
N THR A 193 1.63 -10.10 -13.45
CA THR A 193 2.65 -9.86 -14.50
C THR A 193 2.71 -8.40 -14.96
N CYS A 194 1.79 -7.55 -14.50
CA CYS A 194 1.77 -6.13 -14.83
C CYS A 194 2.60 -5.35 -13.81
N ARG A 195 3.36 -4.36 -14.29
CA ARG A 195 4.21 -3.48 -13.48
C ARG A 195 3.84 -2.02 -13.70
N LEU A 196 3.89 -1.24 -12.62
CA LEU A 196 3.55 0.17 -12.62
C LEU A 196 4.56 0.94 -11.78
N ASP A 197 5.40 1.76 -12.41
CA ASP A 197 6.47 2.47 -11.73
C ASP A 197 5.94 3.57 -10.79
N TYR A 198 6.28 3.51 -9.51
CA TYR A 198 5.88 4.49 -8.50
C TYR A 198 6.62 5.83 -8.61
N LEU A 199 7.69 5.93 -9.40
CA LEU A 199 8.41 7.19 -9.60
C LEU A 199 7.58 8.23 -10.38
N ARG A 200 6.50 7.80 -11.06
CA ARG A 200 5.64 8.68 -11.87
C ARG A 200 4.43 9.18 -11.05
N PRO A 201 4.20 10.50 -10.95
CA PRO A 201 3.02 11.08 -10.29
C PRO A 201 1.68 10.46 -10.68
N GLU A 202 1.48 10.22 -11.98
CA GLU A 202 0.25 9.69 -12.55
C GLU A 202 -0.04 8.27 -12.05
N ASN A 203 1.01 7.48 -11.84
CA ASN A 203 0.91 6.12 -11.30
C ASN A 203 0.65 6.14 -9.80
N ARG A 204 1.29 7.05 -9.05
CA ARG A 204 1.13 7.14 -7.58
C ARG A 204 -0.33 7.36 -7.17
N ALA A 205 -1.09 8.14 -7.93
CA ALA A 205 -2.51 8.33 -7.69
C ALA A 205 -3.30 7.00 -7.71
N PHE A 206 -2.94 6.06 -8.60
CA PHE A 206 -3.55 4.72 -8.62
C PHE A 206 -3.19 3.90 -7.37
N TYR A 207 -1.91 3.87 -7.00
CA TYR A 207 -1.46 3.21 -5.77
C TYR A 207 -2.22 3.72 -4.53
N LEU A 208 -2.38 5.04 -4.41
CA LEU A 208 -3.09 5.66 -3.29
C LEU A 208 -4.60 5.40 -3.32
N ALA A 209 -5.22 5.40 -4.51
CA ALA A 209 -6.64 5.05 -4.66
C ALA A 209 -6.90 3.60 -4.20
N VAL A 210 -6.07 2.66 -4.64
CA VAL A 210 -6.19 1.25 -4.27
C VAL A 210 -5.90 1.04 -2.78
N TYR A 211 -4.87 1.70 -2.24
CA TYR A 211 -4.56 1.64 -0.80
C TYR A 211 -5.70 2.17 0.05
N LYS A 212 -6.26 3.35 -0.27
CA LYS A 212 -7.40 3.92 0.48
C LYS A 212 -8.62 3.01 0.40
N HIS A 213 -8.90 2.42 -0.77
CA HIS A 213 -9.99 1.45 -0.91
C HIS A 213 -9.78 0.21 -0.04
N MET A 214 -8.57 -0.36 -0.06
CA MET A 214 -8.18 -1.48 0.81
C MET A 214 -8.42 -1.15 2.29
N MET A 215 -8.05 0.04 2.75
CA MET A 215 -8.27 0.47 4.13
C MET A 215 -9.76 0.63 4.47
N PHE A 216 -10.60 1.09 3.53
CA PHE A 216 -12.06 1.11 3.72
C PHE A 216 -12.65 -0.30 3.82
N LEU A 217 -12.14 -1.25 3.04
CA LEU A 217 -12.57 -2.64 3.07
C LEU A 217 -12.22 -3.33 4.40
N GLU A 218 -11.01 -3.10 4.90
CA GLU A 218 -10.56 -3.61 6.20
C GLU A 218 -11.49 -3.13 7.32
N LYS A 219 -11.76 -1.81 7.39
CA LYS A 219 -12.66 -1.21 8.38
C LYS A 219 -14.12 -1.67 8.25
N ARG A 220 -14.55 -2.06 7.04
CA ARG A 220 -15.89 -2.61 6.78
C ARG A 220 -16.02 -4.09 7.20
N GLY A 221 -14.94 -4.72 7.67
CA GLY A 221 -14.94 -6.14 8.03
C GLY A 221 -14.86 -7.07 6.81
N CYS A 222 -14.20 -6.62 5.73
CA CYS A 222 -13.89 -7.42 4.55
C CYS A 222 -12.37 -7.68 4.44
N PRO A 223 -11.73 -8.32 5.44
CA PRO A 223 -10.28 -8.51 5.45
C PRO A 223 -9.78 -9.41 4.32
N ARG A 224 -10.57 -10.37 3.82
CA ARG A 224 -10.15 -11.22 2.71
C ARG A 224 -10.10 -10.41 1.41
N THR A 225 -11.09 -9.56 1.17
CA THR A 225 -11.11 -8.66 0.02
C THR A 225 -9.96 -7.66 0.11
N ALA A 226 -9.74 -7.07 1.29
CA ALA A 226 -8.61 -6.18 1.52
C ALA A 226 -7.25 -6.88 1.26
N LEU A 227 -7.11 -8.16 1.63
CA LEU A 227 -5.89 -8.93 1.35
C LEU A 227 -5.60 -9.04 -0.15
N GLU A 228 -6.63 -9.22 -0.99
CA GLU A 228 -6.44 -9.26 -2.44
C GLU A 228 -5.97 -7.92 -3.01
N TYR A 229 -6.49 -6.80 -2.50
CA TYR A 229 -6.01 -5.47 -2.88
C TYR A 229 -4.59 -5.21 -2.38
N CYS A 230 -4.23 -5.73 -1.20
CA CYS A 230 -2.86 -5.68 -0.70
C CYS A 230 -1.89 -6.41 -1.64
N ARG A 231 -2.25 -7.63 -2.08
CA ARG A 231 -1.50 -8.38 -3.08
C ARG A 231 -1.43 -7.65 -4.42
N LEU A 232 -2.53 -7.04 -4.87
CA LEU A 232 -2.56 -6.24 -6.09
C LEU A 232 -1.52 -5.12 -6.02
N ILE A 233 -1.54 -4.30 -4.97
CA ILE A 233 -0.57 -3.21 -4.80
C ILE A 233 0.87 -3.74 -4.80
N LEU A 234 1.13 -4.80 -4.03
CA LEU A 234 2.45 -5.42 -3.97
C LEU A 234 2.89 -6.00 -5.33
N SER A 235 1.96 -6.48 -6.15
CA SER A 235 2.26 -7.05 -7.47
C SER A 235 2.67 -6.03 -8.53
N LEU A 236 2.31 -4.75 -8.34
CA LEU A 236 2.62 -3.68 -9.30
C LEU A 236 4.12 -3.31 -9.27
N ASP A 237 4.76 -3.40 -8.11
CA ASP A 237 6.19 -3.20 -7.93
C ASP A 237 6.68 -4.01 -6.71
N PRO A 238 6.83 -5.35 -6.87
CA PRO A 238 7.16 -6.25 -5.76
C PRO A 238 8.56 -5.99 -5.21
N ASP A 239 9.49 -5.53 -6.04
CA ASP A 239 10.88 -5.31 -5.64
C ASP A 239 11.03 -4.05 -4.78
N SER A 240 10.50 -2.92 -5.25
CA SER A 240 10.65 -1.66 -4.52
C SER A 240 9.69 -1.55 -3.33
N ASP A 241 8.52 -2.20 -3.41
CA ASP A 241 7.42 -2.10 -2.44
C ASP A 241 7.21 -0.66 -1.94
N PRO A 242 6.74 0.25 -2.81
CA PRO A 242 6.76 1.69 -2.55
C PRO A 242 5.82 2.13 -1.42
N LEU A 243 4.79 1.33 -1.13
CA LEU A 243 3.86 1.56 -0.02
C LEU A 243 4.14 0.64 1.17
N CYS A 244 5.23 -0.14 1.15
CA CYS A 244 5.59 -1.10 2.20
C CYS A 244 4.44 -2.06 2.58
N MET A 245 3.77 -2.62 1.58
CA MET A 245 2.66 -3.57 1.77
C MET A 245 3.09 -4.81 2.56
N LEU A 246 4.38 -5.18 2.52
CA LEU A 246 4.93 -6.23 3.37
C LEU A 246 4.78 -5.94 4.88
N LEU A 247 4.69 -4.68 5.31
CA LEU A 247 4.45 -4.30 6.71
C LEU A 247 2.96 -4.39 7.13
N LEU A 248 2.08 -4.82 6.22
CA LEU A 248 0.62 -4.84 6.42
C LEU A 248 -0.01 -6.18 6.03
N ILE A 249 0.57 -6.89 5.06
CA ILE A 249 0.01 -8.13 4.52
C ILE A 249 -0.21 -9.21 5.59
N ASP A 250 0.69 -9.31 6.57
CA ASP A 250 0.62 -10.27 7.67
C ASP A 250 -0.67 -10.06 8.49
N PHE A 251 -0.99 -8.81 8.83
CA PHE A 251 -2.20 -8.49 9.58
C PHE A 251 -3.46 -8.90 8.80
N LEU A 252 -3.53 -8.59 7.49
CA LEU A 252 -4.68 -8.96 6.67
C LEU A 252 -4.81 -10.48 6.51
N THR A 253 -3.69 -11.21 6.38
CA THR A 253 -3.72 -12.69 6.34
C THR A 253 -4.22 -13.30 7.64
N LEU A 254 -3.76 -12.81 8.80
CA LEU A 254 -4.25 -13.28 10.10
C LEU A 254 -5.74 -12.97 10.28
N ARG A 255 -6.15 -11.74 9.97
CA ARG A 255 -7.56 -11.27 10.05
C ARG A 255 -8.52 -12.05 9.16
N SER A 256 -8.04 -12.55 8.02
CA SER A 256 -8.80 -13.37 7.07
C SER A 256 -8.65 -14.88 7.32
N ARG A 257 -7.88 -15.29 8.34
CA ARG A 257 -7.55 -16.68 8.69
C ARG A 257 -6.83 -17.45 7.57
N GLU A 258 -6.07 -16.73 6.77
CA GLU A 258 -5.30 -17.27 5.64
C GLU A 258 -3.86 -17.60 6.05
N TYR A 259 -3.72 -18.37 7.13
CA TYR A 259 -2.44 -18.68 7.78
C TYR A 259 -1.45 -19.34 6.81
N HIS A 260 -1.90 -20.33 6.04
CA HIS A 260 -1.09 -21.02 5.03
C HIS A 260 -0.53 -20.06 3.97
N SER A 261 -1.30 -19.04 3.57
CA SER A 261 -0.82 -18.06 2.60
C SER A 261 0.31 -17.21 3.16
N LEU A 262 0.27 -16.85 4.45
CA LEU A 262 1.35 -16.11 5.08
C LEU A 262 2.60 -16.98 5.23
N LEU A 263 2.43 -18.24 5.64
CA LEU A 263 3.54 -19.19 5.78
C LEU A 263 4.25 -19.43 4.44
N ARG A 264 3.48 -19.57 3.35
CA ARG A 264 4.05 -19.71 2.00
C ARG A 264 4.80 -18.44 1.57
N LEU A 265 4.22 -17.26 1.79
CA LEU A 265 4.91 -15.99 1.52
C LEU A 265 6.22 -15.89 2.29
N TYR A 266 6.19 -16.24 3.57
CA TYR A 266 7.37 -16.25 4.41
C TYR A 266 8.45 -17.18 3.86
N GLN A 267 8.09 -18.43 3.53
CA GLN A 267 9.03 -19.42 2.98
C GLN A 267 9.64 -18.98 1.65
N ASP A 268 8.82 -18.49 0.73
CA ASP A 268 9.26 -18.13 -0.61
C ASP A 268 10.12 -16.86 -0.61
N TRP A 269 9.87 -15.91 0.31
CA TRP A 269 10.47 -14.58 0.28
C TRP A 269 11.50 -14.31 1.38
N GLU A 270 11.65 -15.19 2.37
CA GLU A 270 12.63 -15.01 3.46
C GLU A 270 14.05 -14.82 2.94
N GLU A 271 14.48 -15.64 1.98
CA GLU A 271 15.88 -15.67 1.51
C GLU A 271 16.33 -14.33 0.90
N TYR A 272 15.44 -13.63 0.20
CA TYR A 272 15.79 -12.40 -0.52
C TYR A 272 15.18 -11.12 0.08
N ARG A 273 14.19 -11.24 0.98
CA ARG A 273 13.61 -10.08 1.69
C ARG A 273 13.92 -10.04 3.18
N ASN A 274 14.52 -11.10 3.74
CA ASN A 274 14.83 -11.18 5.16
C ASN A 274 13.61 -10.88 6.05
N LEU A 275 12.47 -11.51 5.76
CA LEU A 275 11.19 -11.20 6.42
C LEU A 275 11.26 -11.43 7.94
N SER A 276 12.06 -12.38 8.43
CA SER A 276 12.30 -12.60 9.86
C SER A 276 12.89 -11.40 10.60
N GLN A 277 13.50 -10.47 9.87
CA GLN A 277 14.03 -9.22 10.40
C GLN A 277 12.95 -8.13 10.50
N LEU A 278 11.71 -8.40 10.11
CA LEU A 278 10.61 -7.48 10.34
C LEU A 278 9.80 -7.95 11.55
N PRO A 279 9.53 -7.08 12.55
CA PRO A 279 8.75 -7.47 13.73
C PRO A 279 7.38 -8.08 13.36
N ASN A 280 6.73 -7.56 12.32
CA ASN A 280 5.42 -8.05 11.91
C ASN A 280 5.47 -9.51 11.45
N PHE A 281 6.38 -9.89 10.55
CA PHE A 281 6.52 -11.28 10.11
C PHE A 281 6.99 -12.21 11.22
N ALA A 282 7.99 -11.81 12.01
CA ALA A 282 8.54 -12.66 13.08
C ALA A 282 7.45 -13.12 14.06
N PHE A 283 6.52 -12.22 14.42
CA PHE A 283 5.43 -12.54 15.33
C PHE A 283 4.21 -13.15 14.61
N SER A 284 3.81 -12.62 13.45
CA SER A 284 2.61 -13.07 12.74
C SER A 284 2.76 -14.48 12.14
N VAL A 285 3.97 -14.89 11.78
CA VAL A 285 4.26 -16.27 11.34
C VAL A 285 4.15 -17.24 12.52
N ALA A 286 4.65 -16.85 13.70
CA ALA A 286 4.47 -17.64 14.92
C ALA A 286 2.99 -17.78 15.30
N LEU A 287 2.22 -16.70 15.25
CA LEU A 287 0.76 -16.71 15.44
C LEU A 287 0.05 -17.62 14.43
N SER A 288 0.47 -17.61 13.17
CA SER A 288 -0.11 -18.47 12.14
C SER A 288 0.07 -19.94 12.47
N HIS A 289 1.26 -20.34 12.93
CA HIS A 289 1.50 -21.70 13.40
C HIS A 289 0.67 -22.05 14.65
N PHE A 290 0.55 -21.12 15.60
CA PHE A 290 -0.29 -21.31 16.78
C PHE A 290 -1.76 -21.54 16.40
N HIS A 291 -2.33 -20.70 15.54
CA HIS A 291 -3.72 -20.88 15.12
C HIS A 291 -3.95 -22.15 14.31
N LEU A 292 -2.96 -22.62 13.55
CA LEU A 292 -3.04 -23.91 12.85
C LEU A 292 -2.99 -25.10 13.82
N SER A 293 -2.24 -25.03 14.93
CA SER A 293 -2.23 -26.11 15.93
C SER A 293 -3.55 -26.22 16.69
N GLU A 294 -4.30 -25.14 16.82
CA GLU A 294 -5.59 -25.10 17.54
C GLU A 294 -6.80 -25.47 16.64
N GLN A 295 -6.59 -25.85 15.38
CA GLN A 295 -7.69 -26.28 14.51
C GLN A 295 -8.20 -27.67 14.91
N GLU A 296 -9.52 -27.84 14.99
CA GLU A 296 -10.13 -29.11 15.44
C GLU A 296 -9.95 -30.27 14.44
N ASP A 297 -9.79 -29.96 13.14
CA ASP A 297 -9.78 -30.93 12.05
C ASP A 297 -8.37 -31.42 11.63
N ILE A 298 -7.31 -31.01 12.34
CA ILE A 298 -5.93 -31.35 11.99
C ILE A 298 -5.46 -32.63 12.70
N ASP A 299 -4.57 -33.38 12.06
CA ASP A 299 -3.95 -34.55 12.68
C ASP A 299 -3.16 -34.16 13.95
N PRO A 300 -3.23 -34.94 15.05
CA PRO A 300 -2.54 -34.60 16.29
C PRO A 300 -1.02 -34.43 16.15
N GLU A 301 -0.36 -35.19 15.27
CA GLU A 301 1.08 -35.06 15.04
C GLU A 301 1.40 -33.73 14.32
N GLU A 302 0.57 -33.35 13.35
CA GLU A 302 0.69 -32.07 12.65
C GLU A 302 0.37 -30.88 13.57
N SER A 303 -0.63 -31.02 14.45
CA SER A 303 -0.93 -30.04 15.51
C SER A 303 0.28 -29.81 16.41
N GLU A 304 0.89 -30.87 16.94
CA GLU A 304 2.05 -30.78 17.83
C GLU A 304 3.24 -30.14 17.11
N LYS A 305 3.48 -30.49 15.84
CA LYS A 305 4.52 -29.87 15.00
C LYS A 305 4.29 -28.38 14.80
N HIS A 306 3.05 -27.98 14.53
CA HIS A 306 2.69 -26.56 14.42
C HIS A 306 2.87 -25.84 15.75
N ARG A 307 2.47 -26.46 16.86
CA ARG A 307 2.63 -25.89 18.19
C ARG A 307 4.10 -25.67 18.56
N HIS A 308 4.94 -26.68 18.34
CA HIS A 308 6.37 -26.58 18.60
C HIS A 308 7.05 -25.49 17.76
N LYS A 309 6.69 -25.38 16.48
CA LYS A 309 7.17 -24.29 15.61
C LYS A 309 6.72 -22.93 16.12
N ALA A 310 5.46 -22.79 16.52
CA ALA A 310 4.93 -21.54 17.07
C ALA A 310 5.75 -21.11 18.29
N ASP A 311 5.95 -22.00 19.26
CA ASP A 311 6.71 -21.73 20.48
C ASP A 311 8.13 -21.27 20.17
N LEU A 312 8.85 -22.01 19.33
CA LEU A 312 10.23 -21.68 18.95
C LEU A 312 10.30 -20.30 18.26
N MET A 313 9.40 -20.05 17.31
CA MET A 313 9.40 -18.81 16.54
C MET A 313 9.03 -17.61 17.40
N LEU A 314 8.03 -17.73 18.28
CA LEU A 314 7.66 -16.64 19.19
C LEU A 314 8.78 -16.34 20.19
N GLN A 315 9.41 -17.37 20.75
CA GLN A 315 10.55 -17.17 21.65
C GLN A 315 11.71 -16.43 20.94
N ASN A 316 12.03 -16.84 19.72
CA ASN A 316 13.08 -16.19 18.93
C ASN A 316 12.67 -14.75 18.55
N ALA A 317 11.40 -14.50 18.23
CA ALA A 317 10.87 -13.18 17.93
C ALA A 317 10.95 -12.25 19.16
N LEU A 318 10.62 -12.74 20.36
CA LEU A 318 10.74 -12.00 21.61
C LEU A 318 12.20 -11.70 21.98
N ILE A 319 13.14 -12.59 21.64
CA ILE A 319 14.58 -12.34 21.81
C ILE A 319 15.09 -11.30 20.79
N MET A 320 14.63 -11.40 19.54
CA MET A 320 15.01 -10.48 18.46
C MET A 320 14.40 -9.09 18.64
N PHE A 321 13.19 -8.99 19.18
CA PHE A 321 12.43 -7.75 19.32
C PHE A 321 11.81 -7.64 20.72
N PRO A 322 12.63 -7.52 21.78
CA PRO A 322 12.13 -7.42 23.15
C PRO A 322 11.24 -6.19 23.38
N GLY A 323 11.36 -5.18 22.50
CA GLY A 323 10.54 -3.98 22.50
C GLY A 323 9.05 -4.17 22.26
N VAL A 324 8.65 -5.29 21.65
CA VAL A 324 7.25 -5.54 21.31
C VAL A 324 6.41 -5.83 22.56
N LEU A 325 6.95 -6.51 23.55
CA LEU A 325 6.16 -7.09 24.64
C LEU A 325 5.41 -6.04 25.46
N MET A 326 6.11 -5.05 26.03
CA MET A 326 5.48 -4.09 26.94
C MET A 326 4.43 -3.21 26.23
N PRO A 327 4.72 -2.57 25.07
CA PRO A 327 3.71 -1.81 24.33
C PRO A 327 2.51 -2.67 23.91
N LEU A 328 2.72 -3.95 23.60
CA LEU A 328 1.64 -4.87 23.26
C LEU A 328 0.74 -5.15 24.46
N LEU A 329 1.31 -5.45 25.63
CA LEU A 329 0.55 -5.69 26.85
C LEU A 329 -0.22 -4.45 27.29
N ASP A 330 0.39 -3.27 27.18
CA ASP A 330 -0.26 -1.98 27.47
C ASP A 330 -1.50 -1.78 26.57
N LEU A 331 -1.36 -2.00 25.27
CA LEU A 331 -2.48 -1.93 24.32
C LEU A 331 -3.50 -3.06 24.50
N CYS A 332 -3.11 -4.20 25.05
CA CYS A 332 -4.02 -5.27 25.45
C CYS A 332 -4.64 -5.06 26.82
N THR A 333 -4.28 -4.00 27.55
CA THR A 333 -4.70 -3.73 28.93
C THR A 333 -4.37 -4.87 29.91
N VAL A 334 -3.27 -5.58 29.66
CA VAL A 334 -2.78 -6.70 30.49
C VAL A 334 -1.60 -6.23 31.31
N GLN A 335 -1.62 -6.49 32.62
CA GLN A 335 -0.52 -6.18 33.51
C GLN A 335 0.48 -7.34 33.55
N PRO A 336 1.75 -7.14 33.15
CA PRO A 336 2.78 -8.15 33.29
C PRO A 336 3.14 -8.38 34.76
N ASP A 337 3.60 -9.59 35.08
CA ASP A 337 4.18 -9.90 36.38
C ASP A 337 5.36 -8.97 36.71
N ALA A 338 5.55 -8.67 38.00
CA ALA A 338 6.65 -7.84 38.47
C ALA A 338 8.02 -8.40 38.05
N ALA A 339 8.15 -9.72 37.95
CA ALA A 339 9.35 -10.39 37.47
C ALA A 339 9.68 -10.05 36.01
N VAL A 340 8.67 -9.84 35.16
CA VAL A 340 8.84 -9.49 33.74
C VAL A 340 9.09 -7.99 33.59
N SER A 341 8.26 -7.15 34.23
CA SER A 341 8.34 -5.69 34.10
C SER A 341 9.61 -5.08 34.70
N SER A 342 10.16 -5.69 35.75
CA SER A 342 11.43 -5.27 36.35
C SER A 342 12.66 -5.92 35.71
N HIS A 343 12.49 -6.94 34.87
CA HIS A 343 13.60 -7.63 34.23
C HIS A 343 14.39 -6.70 33.31
N ALA A 344 15.72 -6.83 33.28
CA ALA A 344 16.56 -5.96 32.44
C ALA A 344 16.25 -6.10 30.93
N PHE A 345 15.76 -7.26 30.51
CA PHE A 345 15.52 -7.60 29.10
C PHE A 345 14.22 -7.07 28.51
N PHE A 346 13.12 -7.06 29.27
CA PHE A 346 11.81 -6.56 28.82
C PHE A 346 11.42 -5.23 29.46
N GLY A 347 12.02 -4.89 30.60
CA GLY A 347 11.71 -3.68 31.35
C GLY A 347 12.17 -2.39 30.66
N PRO A 348 12.04 -1.24 31.33
CA PRO A 348 12.21 0.10 30.74
C PRO A 348 13.56 0.33 30.06
N LYS A 349 14.63 -0.32 30.55
CA LYS A 349 15.98 -0.22 29.95
C LYS A 349 16.02 -0.72 28.51
N SER A 350 15.27 -1.80 28.22
CA SER A 350 15.19 -2.38 26.90
C SER A 350 14.47 -1.46 25.91
N GLN A 351 13.47 -0.71 26.38
CA GLN A 351 12.72 0.26 25.58
C GLN A 351 13.56 1.50 25.25
N MET A 352 14.33 2.00 26.22
CA MET A 352 15.21 3.17 26.00
C MET A 352 16.40 2.87 25.07
N GLY A 353 16.82 1.62 24.97
CA GLY A 353 17.96 1.22 24.14
C GLY A 353 17.63 1.01 22.65
N GLN A 354 16.38 1.20 22.24
CA GLN A 354 15.95 0.89 20.87
C GLN A 354 16.24 2.04 19.93
N SER A 355 16.64 1.70 18.71
CA SER A 355 16.78 2.72 17.68
C SER A 355 15.40 3.25 17.28
N PRO A 356 15.29 4.53 16.90
CA PRO A 356 14.02 5.11 16.44
C PRO A 356 13.39 4.35 15.28
N ALA A 357 14.20 3.88 14.33
CA ALA A 357 13.72 3.10 13.18
C ALA A 357 13.10 1.76 13.59
N LEU A 358 13.64 1.09 14.62
CA LEU A 358 13.05 -0.13 15.13
C LEU A 358 11.78 0.16 15.93
N ALA A 359 11.79 1.22 16.73
CA ALA A 359 10.61 1.66 17.48
C ALA A 359 9.42 1.99 16.55
N GLU A 360 9.69 2.58 15.39
CA GLU A 360 8.70 2.85 14.33
C GLU A 360 8.06 1.56 13.81
N LEU A 361 8.86 0.53 13.49
CA LEU A 361 8.37 -0.77 13.03
C LEU A 361 7.58 -1.52 14.13
N ILE A 362 8.05 -1.45 15.38
CA ILE A 362 7.36 -2.05 16.53
C ILE A 362 6.02 -1.35 16.75
N GLY A 363 6.00 -0.01 16.75
CA GLY A 363 4.77 0.79 16.88
C GLY A 363 3.77 0.47 15.78
N LEU A 364 4.23 0.33 14.53
CA LEU A 364 3.40 -0.09 13.39
C LEU A 364 2.78 -1.46 13.62
N TYR A 365 3.59 -2.45 14.00
CA TYR A 365 3.11 -3.80 14.22
C TYR A 365 2.12 -3.87 15.38
N VAL A 366 2.50 -3.38 16.55
CA VAL A 366 1.69 -3.51 17.77
C VAL A 366 0.39 -2.71 17.63
N GLY A 367 0.46 -1.47 17.17
CA GLY A 367 -0.74 -0.64 16.98
C GLY A 367 -1.77 -1.31 16.07
N ARG A 368 -1.30 -2.03 15.03
CA ARG A 368 -2.16 -2.76 14.09
C ARG A 368 -2.67 -4.09 14.63
N THR A 369 -1.83 -4.87 15.29
CA THR A 369 -2.12 -6.29 15.57
C THR A 369 -2.57 -6.58 17.00
N HIS A 370 -2.51 -5.62 17.93
CA HIS A 370 -2.82 -5.86 19.35
C HIS A 370 -4.16 -6.57 19.61
N THR A 371 -5.19 -6.32 18.78
CA THR A 371 -6.50 -6.98 18.93
C THR A 371 -6.45 -8.50 18.73
N LEU A 372 -5.53 -9.00 17.90
CA LEU A 372 -5.32 -10.43 17.66
C LEU A 372 -4.68 -11.13 18.88
N TRP A 373 -3.91 -10.38 19.67
CA TRP A 373 -3.26 -10.90 20.88
C TRP A 373 -4.20 -10.97 22.09
N ARG A 374 -5.34 -10.28 22.06
CA ARG A 374 -6.31 -10.26 23.18
C ARG A 374 -7.06 -11.59 23.36
N GLU A 375 -6.93 -12.53 22.42
CA GLU A 375 -7.54 -13.85 22.54
C GLU A 375 -6.92 -14.61 23.74
N GLY A 376 -7.76 -15.18 24.61
CA GLY A 376 -7.31 -15.79 25.86
C GLY A 376 -6.27 -16.90 25.66
N GLY A 377 -6.46 -17.76 24.66
CA GLY A 377 -5.50 -18.81 24.32
C GLY A 377 -4.15 -18.25 23.85
N VAL A 378 -4.17 -17.21 23.03
CA VAL A 378 -2.97 -16.53 22.53
C VAL A 378 -2.21 -15.84 23.67
N MET A 379 -2.92 -15.18 24.59
CA MET A 379 -2.29 -14.48 25.72
C MET A 379 -1.65 -15.47 26.71
N LEU A 380 -2.32 -16.58 27.03
CA LEU A 380 -1.75 -17.64 27.88
C LEU A 380 -0.50 -18.26 27.24
N TRP A 381 -0.53 -18.47 25.93
CA TRP A 381 0.62 -18.94 25.17
C TRP A 381 1.78 -17.93 25.17
N LEU A 382 1.49 -16.65 24.99
CA LEU A 382 2.48 -15.58 25.10
C LEU A 382 3.16 -15.59 26.47
N GLU A 383 2.38 -15.72 27.56
CA GLU A 383 2.92 -15.80 28.92
C GLU A 383 3.92 -16.96 29.10
N GLN A 384 3.58 -18.15 28.57
CA GLN A 384 4.47 -19.31 28.59
C GLN A 384 5.78 -19.04 27.84
N CYS A 385 5.70 -18.44 26.64
CA CYS A 385 6.87 -18.10 25.85
C CYS A 385 7.74 -17.04 26.53
N VAL A 386 7.14 -16.03 27.18
CA VAL A 386 7.88 -15.00 27.93
C VAL A 386 8.68 -15.62 29.08
N LYS A 387 8.09 -16.55 29.84
CA LYS A 387 8.80 -17.27 30.91
C LYS A 387 10.00 -18.05 30.37
N GLN A 388 9.82 -18.73 29.24
CA GLN A 388 10.91 -19.46 28.60
C GLN A 388 12.01 -18.54 28.06
N VAL A 389 11.66 -17.39 27.48
CA VAL A 389 12.63 -16.39 27.01
C VAL A 389 13.44 -15.82 28.17
N LEU A 390 12.80 -15.47 29.29
CA LEU A 390 13.51 -15.00 30.48
C LEU A 390 14.52 -16.05 30.97
N HIS A 391 14.12 -17.32 31.04
CA HIS A 391 15.04 -18.40 31.38
C HIS A 391 16.24 -18.46 30.42
N ARG A 392 16.01 -18.40 29.10
CA ARG A 392 17.07 -18.40 28.09
C ARG A 392 18.03 -17.21 28.26
N VAL A 393 17.49 -16.02 28.52
CA VAL A 393 18.28 -14.81 28.77
C VAL A 393 19.14 -14.95 30.02
N ASP A 394 18.58 -15.44 31.13
CA ASP A 394 19.30 -15.65 32.38
C ASP A 394 20.41 -16.70 32.25
N THR A 395 20.18 -17.73 31.43
CA THR A 395 21.19 -18.74 31.09
C THR A 395 22.22 -18.26 30.06
N LYS A 396 22.13 -17.01 29.60
CA LYS A 396 23.03 -16.39 28.60
C LYS A 396 23.07 -17.14 27.28
N ASP A 397 21.90 -17.48 26.75
CA ASP A 397 21.77 -18.04 25.40
C ASP A 397 22.51 -17.15 24.37
N PRO A 398 23.46 -17.70 23.58
CA PRO A 398 24.22 -16.94 22.58
C PRO A 398 23.35 -16.18 21.58
N LEU A 399 22.11 -16.64 21.33
CA LEU A 399 21.17 -15.97 20.45
C LEU A 399 20.85 -14.54 20.91
N VAL A 400 20.86 -14.28 22.22
CA VAL A 400 20.51 -12.97 22.79
C VAL A 400 21.52 -11.90 22.35
N GLU A 401 22.81 -12.22 22.43
CA GLU A 401 23.89 -11.33 22.02
C GLU A 401 23.90 -11.14 20.49
N ASP A 402 23.69 -12.22 19.73
CA ASP A 402 23.59 -12.16 18.27
C ASP A 402 22.42 -11.25 17.82
N CYS A 403 21.24 -11.41 18.41
CA CYS A 403 20.08 -10.57 18.15
C CYS A 403 20.33 -9.11 18.51
N GLU A 404 21.01 -8.83 19.63
CA GLU A 404 21.37 -7.46 20.00
C GLU A 404 22.31 -6.82 18.97
N ASN A 405 23.32 -7.55 18.51
CA ASN A 405 24.25 -7.08 17.48
C ASN A 405 23.55 -6.85 16.13
N LYS A 406 22.67 -7.76 15.72
CA LYS A 406 21.81 -7.59 14.54
C LYS A 406 20.97 -6.32 14.63
N ARG A 407 20.35 -6.06 15.79
CA ARG A 407 19.56 -4.85 16.00
C ARG A 407 20.39 -3.58 15.82
N LYS A 408 21.57 -3.51 16.44
CA LYS A 408 22.48 -2.34 16.36
C LYS A 408 22.93 -2.06 14.94
N GLN A 409 23.20 -3.11 14.16
CA GLN A 409 23.71 -2.97 12.79
C GLN A 409 22.61 -2.58 11.80
N ARG A 410 21.42 -3.19 11.92
CA ARG A 410 20.40 -3.16 10.86
C ARG A 410 19.43 -1.99 11.00
N TYR A 411 19.01 -1.61 12.21
CA TYR A 411 17.96 -0.60 12.40
C TYR A 411 18.48 0.82 12.62
N GLN A 412 19.44 1.29 11.83
CA GLN A 412 20.05 2.61 12.03
C GLN A 412 19.11 3.77 11.63
N SER A 413 18.42 3.64 10.49
CA SER A 413 17.46 4.63 9.99
C SER A 413 16.43 3.97 9.07
N ALA A 414 15.15 4.32 9.20
CA ALA A 414 14.13 3.79 8.32
C ALA A 414 14.16 4.46 6.93
N PRO A 415 14.00 3.71 5.84
CA PRO A 415 13.85 4.27 4.50
C PRO A 415 12.58 5.13 4.32
N ARG A 416 12.61 6.03 3.33
CA ARG A 416 11.52 6.99 3.05
C ARG A 416 10.15 6.34 2.77
N ASN A 417 10.13 5.16 2.14
CA ASN A 417 8.88 4.42 1.91
C ASN A 417 8.25 3.90 3.22
N ILE A 418 9.06 3.56 4.24
CA ILE A 418 8.55 3.19 5.57
C ILE A 418 7.90 4.41 6.23
N HIS A 419 8.55 5.57 6.21
CA HIS A 419 7.97 6.81 6.73
C HIS A 419 6.66 7.17 6.00
N ARG A 420 6.61 6.96 4.67
CA ARG A 420 5.39 7.13 3.89
C ARG A 420 4.28 6.19 4.37
N HIS A 421 4.60 4.91 4.60
CA HIS A 421 3.65 3.94 5.13
C HIS A 421 3.14 4.32 6.52
N VAL A 422 4.00 4.83 7.41
CA VAL A 422 3.57 5.33 8.72
C VAL A 422 2.54 6.45 8.57
N LEU A 423 2.85 7.46 7.76
CA LEU A 423 1.93 8.58 7.49
C LEU A 423 0.60 8.11 6.88
N LEU A 424 0.65 7.16 5.95
CA LEU A 424 -0.54 6.56 5.34
C LEU A 424 -1.36 5.69 6.30
N SER A 425 -0.70 5.07 7.27
CA SER A 425 -1.34 4.17 8.24
C SER A 425 -2.04 4.92 9.38
N GLU A 426 -1.58 6.12 9.70
CA GLU A 426 -2.08 6.97 10.79
C GLU A 426 -2.10 6.27 12.16
N ILE A 427 -1.25 5.25 12.35
CA ILE A 427 -1.09 4.56 13.62
C ILE A 427 -0.35 5.48 14.59
N LYS A 428 -0.97 5.78 15.73
CA LYS A 428 -0.48 6.78 16.70
C LYS A 428 0.89 6.42 17.24
N GLU A 429 1.07 5.16 17.60
CA GLU A 429 2.30 4.61 18.17
C GLU A 429 3.47 4.83 17.21
N ALA A 430 3.29 4.53 15.92
CA ALA A 430 4.32 4.73 14.90
C ALA A 430 4.53 6.21 14.55
N THR A 431 3.45 6.98 14.40
CA THR A 431 3.51 8.40 14.02
C THR A 431 4.29 9.22 15.03
N SER A 432 4.20 8.89 16.33
CA SER A 432 4.97 9.57 17.38
C SER A 432 6.49 9.35 17.32
N THR A 433 6.95 8.34 16.59
CA THR A 433 8.37 7.99 16.45
C THR A 433 9.01 8.55 15.18
N LEU A 434 8.22 9.19 14.29
CA LEU A 434 8.72 9.75 13.05
C LEU A 434 9.79 10.83 13.31
N PRO A 435 10.90 10.82 12.54
CA PRO A 435 11.93 11.82 12.73
C PRO A 435 11.47 13.22 12.30
N LEU A 436 12.09 14.24 12.91
CA LEU A 436 11.67 15.65 12.78
C LEU A 436 11.77 16.18 11.35
N ASP A 437 12.72 15.68 10.56
CA ASP A 437 12.89 16.03 9.16
C ASP A 437 11.70 15.60 8.29
N VAL A 438 10.97 14.56 8.70
CA VAL A 438 9.73 14.11 8.04
C VAL A 438 8.54 14.94 8.52
N THR A 439 8.39 15.12 9.84
CA THR A 439 7.20 15.77 10.42
C THR A 439 7.15 17.28 10.20
N THR A 440 8.29 17.93 9.94
CA THR A 440 8.35 19.37 9.62
C THR A 440 8.05 19.70 8.16
N GLN A 441 8.04 18.70 7.26
CA GLN A 441 7.70 18.91 5.86
C GLN A 441 6.17 18.95 5.69
N PRO A 442 5.62 19.86 4.85
CA PRO A 442 4.21 19.82 4.51
C PRO A 442 3.92 18.51 3.73
N VAL A 443 3.25 17.57 4.40
CA VAL A 443 2.83 16.32 3.78
C VAL A 443 1.46 16.53 3.14
N MET A 444 1.40 16.37 1.82
CA MET A 444 0.16 16.50 1.07
C MET A 444 -0.54 15.14 1.01
N GLY A 445 -1.84 15.09 1.34
CA GLY A 445 -2.60 13.83 1.38
C GLY A 445 -2.72 13.13 0.01
N PHE A 446 -2.75 13.92 -1.07
CA PHE A 446 -2.78 13.39 -2.43
C PHE A 446 -1.45 12.81 -2.92
N ASP A 447 -0.32 13.12 -2.25
CA ASP A 447 1.01 12.65 -2.64
C ASP A 447 2.01 12.64 -1.46
N PRO A 448 1.85 11.71 -0.51
CA PRO A 448 2.64 11.70 0.71
C PRO A 448 4.08 11.24 0.45
N LEU A 449 5.04 12.08 0.87
CA LEU A 449 6.48 11.86 0.74
C LEU A 449 6.89 11.31 -0.65
N PRO A 450 6.82 12.10 -1.73
CA PRO A 450 7.25 11.69 -3.08
C PRO A 450 8.66 11.07 -3.10
N PRO A 451 8.95 10.10 -3.97
CA PRO A 451 10.34 9.72 -4.28
C PRO A 451 11.16 10.95 -4.70
N LEU A 452 12.41 11.05 -4.26
CA LEU A 452 13.28 12.20 -4.56
C LEU A 452 13.70 12.24 -6.04
N ASP A 453 13.66 11.10 -6.68
CA ASP A 453 13.97 10.80 -8.08
C ASP A 453 12.71 10.66 -8.94
N SER A 454 11.63 11.37 -8.57
CA SER A 454 10.37 11.36 -9.32
C SER A 454 10.56 11.72 -10.79
N VAL A 455 9.91 10.96 -11.68
CA VAL A 455 9.91 11.18 -13.13
C VAL A 455 8.69 12.00 -13.51
N ILE A 456 8.90 13.30 -13.71
CA ILE A 456 7.82 14.27 -13.98
C ILE A 456 7.52 14.29 -15.49
N SER A 457 6.28 13.95 -15.87
CA SER A 457 5.86 13.94 -17.28
C SER A 457 5.46 15.32 -17.81
N TYR A 458 4.98 16.21 -16.95
CA TYR A 458 4.62 17.59 -17.29
C TYR A 458 4.80 18.53 -16.09
N SER A 459 5.15 19.79 -16.35
CA SER A 459 5.39 20.79 -15.31
C SER A 459 4.35 21.90 -15.37
N ARG A 460 3.94 22.37 -14.19
CA ARG A 460 3.04 23.52 -14.05
C ARG A 460 3.69 24.77 -14.63
N PRO A 461 3.00 25.52 -15.51
CA PRO A 461 3.49 26.80 -15.99
C PRO A 461 3.77 27.74 -14.81
N GLN A 462 4.89 28.47 -14.87
CA GLN A 462 5.18 29.50 -13.87
C GLN A 462 4.07 30.55 -13.90
N ARG A 463 3.57 30.95 -12.73
CA ARG A 463 2.63 32.07 -12.63
C ARG A 463 3.33 33.33 -13.17
N LEU A 464 2.86 33.85 -14.30
CA LEU A 464 3.26 35.17 -14.82
C LEU A 464 2.83 36.22 -13.78
N GLY A 465 3.72 36.56 -12.86
CA GLY A 465 3.43 37.40 -11.70
C GLY A 465 4.43 37.29 -10.55
N CYS A 466 5.34 36.31 -10.57
CA CYS A 466 6.46 36.26 -9.64
C CYS A 466 7.77 36.06 -10.39
N GLN A 467 8.26 37.13 -11.04
CA GLN A 467 9.69 37.21 -11.33
C GLN A 467 10.41 37.40 -9.99
N VAL A 468 10.84 36.30 -9.39
CA VAL A 468 11.92 36.36 -8.39
C VAL A 468 13.16 36.77 -9.17
N ILE A 469 13.44 38.07 -9.20
CA ILE A 469 14.72 38.61 -9.65
C ILE A 469 15.73 38.18 -8.59
N LEU A 470 16.42 37.06 -8.81
CA LEU A 470 17.71 36.83 -8.16
C LEU A 470 18.71 37.80 -8.80
N GLN A 471 18.78 39.02 -8.27
CA GLN A 471 19.94 39.88 -8.45
C GLN A 471 20.70 39.97 -7.13
N SER A 472 21.90 39.40 -7.16
CA SER A 472 22.95 39.68 -6.21
C SER A 472 23.18 41.20 -6.10
N SER A 473 23.26 41.66 -4.86
CA SER A 473 23.82 42.95 -4.41
C SER A 473 22.86 44.15 -4.31
N ASN A 474 22.56 44.50 -3.04
CA ASN A 474 22.11 45.76 -2.47
C ASN A 474 21.86 46.93 -3.46
N THR A 475 20.58 47.25 -3.71
CA THR A 475 19.93 48.58 -3.55
C THR A 475 18.47 48.45 -4.02
N ILE A 476 17.51 48.92 -3.22
CA ILE A 476 16.08 48.95 -3.58
C ILE A 476 15.84 50.20 -4.46
N TYR A 477 15.28 50.01 -5.65
CA TYR A 477 14.58 51.07 -6.38
C TYR A 477 13.17 50.58 -6.74
N CYS A 478 12.16 51.28 -6.24
CA CYS A 478 10.81 51.24 -6.82
C CYS A 478 10.81 52.20 -8.01
N ILE A 479 10.43 51.73 -9.19
CA ILE A 479 10.11 52.59 -10.33
C ILE A 479 8.74 52.16 -10.85
N SER A 480 7.77 53.06 -10.68
CA SER A 480 6.51 53.09 -11.43
C SER A 480 6.80 53.52 -12.87
N GLU A 481 6.03 53.00 -13.82
CA GLU A 481 6.05 53.40 -15.23
C GLU A 481 6.02 54.93 -15.37
N ASP A 482 7.02 55.52 -16.03
CA ASP A 482 6.88 56.63 -17.01
C ASP A 482 8.26 57.08 -17.57
N GLU A 483 8.27 57.27 -18.89
CA GLU A 483 9.16 58.01 -19.84
C GLU A 483 10.70 58.23 -19.65
N ASP A 484 11.41 58.01 -20.77
CA ASP A 484 12.67 58.62 -21.29
C ASP A 484 13.81 59.09 -20.33
N MET A 485 14.99 58.44 -20.43
CA MET A 485 16.28 59.09 -20.80
C MET A 485 17.51 58.16 -20.73
N VAL A 486 18.43 58.43 -21.66
CA VAL A 486 19.77 57.86 -21.86
C VAL A 486 20.75 58.31 -20.75
N PHE A 487 21.65 57.44 -20.24
CA PHE A 487 23.14 57.57 -20.34
C PHE A 487 23.99 56.72 -19.37
N THR A 488 25.02 56.10 -19.99
CA THR A 488 26.39 55.76 -19.54
C THR A 488 26.73 54.60 -18.59
N LYS A 489 27.73 53.85 -19.08
CA LYS A 489 28.39 52.64 -18.57
C LYS A 489 29.72 53.01 -17.92
N LEU A 490 30.02 52.48 -16.73
CA LEU A 490 31.38 52.48 -16.17
C LEU A 490 31.83 51.06 -15.80
N ARG A 491 32.96 50.66 -16.39
CA ARG A 491 33.68 49.41 -16.19
C ARG A 491 34.39 49.41 -14.83
N GLY A 492 34.39 48.26 -14.16
CA GLY A 492 35.37 47.89 -13.14
C GLY A 492 35.81 46.44 -13.34
N GLN A 493 37.10 46.22 -13.57
CA GLN A 493 37.74 44.93 -13.79
C GLN A 493 38.02 44.19 -12.48
N GLY A 494 37.97 42.86 -12.51
CA GLY A 494 38.55 42.00 -11.47
C GLY A 494 38.56 40.53 -11.89
N ARG A 495 39.73 40.00 -12.27
CA ARG A 495 39.99 38.60 -12.65
C ARG A 495 40.42 37.77 -11.43
N ALA A 496 39.92 36.54 -11.33
CA ALA A 496 40.55 35.28 -10.88
C ALA A 496 39.40 34.24 -10.79
N GLY A 497 39.47 32.96 -11.17
CA GLY A 497 40.49 32.02 -11.58
C GLY A 497 39.81 30.63 -11.47
N SER A 498 39.67 29.91 -12.58
CA SER A 498 38.98 28.60 -12.67
C SER A 498 39.74 27.48 -11.95
N LYS A 499 39.04 26.48 -11.40
CA LYS A 499 39.10 25.06 -11.86
C LYS A 499 38.40 24.05 -10.92
N CYS A 500 37.79 23.05 -11.58
CA CYS A 500 37.48 21.69 -11.15
C CYS A 500 36.31 21.43 -10.17
N ALA A 501 35.14 21.15 -10.75
CA ALA A 501 34.08 20.35 -10.14
C ALA A 501 33.50 19.40 -11.22
N HIS A 502 34.22 18.34 -11.56
CA HIS A 502 33.69 17.26 -12.42
C HIS A 502 33.94 15.83 -11.91
N ASP A 503 34.60 15.66 -10.75
CA ASP A 503 34.94 14.31 -10.24
C ASP A 503 34.23 13.92 -8.93
N ALA A 504 33.19 14.67 -8.51
CA ALA A 504 32.43 14.35 -7.29
C ALA A 504 31.07 13.65 -7.55
N TYR A 505 30.72 13.38 -8.81
CA TYR A 505 29.38 12.86 -9.18
C TYR A 505 29.31 11.33 -9.31
N THR A 506 30.44 10.65 -9.38
CA THR A 506 30.48 9.18 -9.63
C THR A 506 30.70 8.35 -8.36
N GLN A 507 30.93 8.99 -7.21
CA GLN A 507 31.16 8.28 -5.93
C GLN A 507 29.94 8.27 -5.00
N LYS A 508 28.94 9.15 -5.22
CA LYS A 508 27.69 9.20 -4.44
C LYS A 508 26.62 8.20 -4.92
N GLN A 509 26.66 7.75 -6.17
CA GLN A 509 25.75 6.71 -6.66
C GLN A 509 26.06 5.31 -6.09
N GLY A 510 27.30 5.04 -5.68
CA GLY A 510 27.68 3.78 -5.03
C GLY A 510 27.20 3.64 -3.58
N VAL A 511 26.89 4.75 -2.89
CA VAL A 511 26.49 4.75 -1.47
C VAL A 511 24.98 4.62 -1.29
N LEU A 512 24.17 5.15 -2.22
CA LEU A 512 22.70 5.02 -2.20
C LEU A 512 22.21 3.59 -2.52
N LEU A 513 22.91 2.88 -3.41
CA LEU A 513 22.66 1.44 -3.66
C LEU A 513 23.08 0.54 -2.49
N PHE A 514 23.96 1.00 -1.61
CA PHE A 514 24.39 0.26 -0.42
C PHE A 514 23.40 0.39 0.75
N ALA A 515 22.72 1.53 0.88
CA ALA A 515 21.75 1.77 1.95
C ALA A 515 20.43 0.99 1.77
N GLN A 516 19.97 0.76 0.53
CA GLN A 516 18.86 -0.16 0.27
C GLN A 516 19.26 -1.63 0.45
N ARG A 517 20.49 -2.00 0.11
CA ARG A 517 20.98 -3.37 0.30
C ARG A 517 21.19 -3.77 1.76
N SER A 518 21.42 -2.84 2.68
CA SER A 518 21.64 -3.21 4.09
C SER A 518 20.36 -3.59 4.85
N TRP A 519 19.18 -3.36 4.25
CA TRP A 519 17.87 -3.79 4.76
C TRP A 519 17.27 -4.96 3.96
N TYR A 520 17.83 -5.25 2.79
CA TYR A 520 17.42 -6.32 1.87
C TYR A 520 18.55 -7.34 1.61
N LEU A 521 19.53 -7.46 2.53
CA LEU A 521 20.54 -8.53 2.59
C LEU A 521 20.62 -9.18 3.96
#